data_AF-A0A6G0VZN0-F1
#
_entry.id   AF-A0A6G0VZN0-F1
#
_cell.length_a   1.000
_cell.length_b   1.000
_cell.length_c   1.000
_cell.angle_alpha   90.00
_cell.angle_beta   90.00
_cell.angle_gamma   90.00
#
_symmetry.space_group_name_H-M   'P 1'
#
loop_
_entity.id
_entity.type
_entity.pdbx_description
1 polymer ?
#
loop_
_entity_poly.entity_id
_entity_poly.type
_entity_poly.pdbx_seq_one_letter_code
_entity_poly.pdbx_strand_id
1 'polypeptide(L)'
;TREMRTESSRKMDRSKSRADRRNKLVKEAKKEEDMSSYVVKEIEGKSSAAIRELVWNQVVARKSQARCHSIKTRAGKTIIKTLDRETADVLKHLSSVSKLLEEDSLRWPRVRLSGVSADANMGNIQEDIIKQNESLEIPTDTKEVILKPIYKTGPRDRDTTIWVLEVNPKYYKKFEDTTVYLGFMRCRVSAHEEATQCHLCLRYGHPAAKCNETQCVCAHCARKGHKSAYCPASEGDPTCSNCRGKHSAKDKTCSARTAYILGQLRRTDYGIAQ
;
A
#
# COMPACT_ATOMS: atom_id res chain seq x y z
N THR A 1 -32.25 -12.39 32.51
CA THR A 1 -32.86 -11.91 31.26
C THR A 1 -31.75 -11.61 30.25
N ARG A 2 -31.59 -12.45 29.23
CA ARG A 2 -30.60 -12.24 28.16
C ARG A 2 -31.20 -11.23 27.19
N GLU A 3 -30.81 -9.97 27.28
CA GLU A 3 -31.29 -8.92 26.37
C GLU A 3 -31.13 -9.37 24.91
N MET A 4 -32.25 -9.47 24.19
CA MET A 4 -32.25 -9.79 22.77
C MET A 4 -31.70 -8.59 22.00
N ARG A 5 -30.38 -8.61 21.73
CA ARG A 5 -29.73 -7.59 20.91
C ARG A 5 -30.36 -7.52 19.52
N THR A 6 -30.71 -6.32 19.09
CA THR A 6 -31.26 -6.01 17.77
C THR A 6 -30.27 -6.34 16.65
N GLU A 7 -30.76 -6.60 15.44
CA GLU A 7 -29.91 -6.93 14.27
C GLU A 7 -28.95 -5.79 13.92
N SER A 8 -29.39 -4.53 14.10
CA SER A 8 -28.55 -3.34 13.92
C SER A 8 -27.38 -3.31 14.90
N SER A 9 -27.62 -3.57 16.19
CA SER A 9 -26.57 -3.67 17.22
C SER A 9 -25.56 -4.78 16.87
N ARG A 10 -26.03 -5.95 16.42
CA ARG A 10 -25.15 -7.05 15.98
C ARG A 10 -24.31 -6.68 14.75
N LYS A 11 -24.86 -5.92 13.79
CA LYS A 11 -24.11 -5.44 12.61
C LYS A 11 -23.02 -4.43 13.00
N MET A 12 -23.31 -3.52 13.93
CA MET A 12 -22.32 -2.57 14.46
C MET A 12 -21.18 -3.28 15.22
N ASP A 13 -21.49 -4.23 16.10
CA ASP A 13 -20.47 -4.99 16.85
C ASP A 13 -19.54 -5.77 15.91
N ARG A 14 -20.11 -6.42 14.87
CA ARG A 14 -19.32 -7.12 13.84
C ARG A 14 -18.42 -6.18 13.06
N SER A 15 -18.88 -4.97 12.75
CA SER A 15 -18.09 -3.95 12.06
C SER A 15 -16.90 -3.48 12.91
N LYS A 16 -17.14 -3.19 14.21
CA LYS A 16 -16.09 -2.84 15.17
C LYS A 16 -15.04 -3.94 15.30
N SER A 17 -15.48 -5.18 15.53
CA SER A 17 -14.58 -6.35 15.61
C SER A 17 -13.71 -6.53 14.36
N ARG A 18 -14.26 -6.31 13.16
CA ARG A 18 -13.48 -6.36 11.90
C ARG A 18 -12.47 -5.22 11.80
N ALA A 19 -12.85 -4.01 12.23
CA ALA A 19 -11.95 -2.86 12.24
C ALA A 19 -10.79 -3.08 13.21
N ASP A 20 -11.05 -3.60 14.41
CA ASP A 20 -10.03 -3.90 15.42
C ASP A 20 -9.07 -4.98 14.93
N ARG A 21 -9.60 -6.07 14.36
CA ARG A 21 -8.78 -7.12 13.75
C ARG A 21 -7.90 -6.57 12.63
N ARG A 22 -8.44 -5.71 11.76
CA ARG A 22 -7.68 -5.07 10.70
C ARG A 22 -6.54 -4.22 11.27
N ASN A 23 -6.84 -3.37 12.25
CA ASN A 23 -5.84 -2.49 12.87
C ASN A 23 -4.73 -3.31 13.54
N LYS A 24 -5.07 -4.42 14.20
CA LYS A 24 -4.10 -5.38 14.74
C LYS A 24 -3.19 -5.95 13.65
N LEU A 25 -3.77 -6.49 12.57
CA LEU A 25 -3.01 -7.07 11.47
C LEU A 25 -2.10 -6.05 10.75
N VAL A 26 -2.56 -4.81 10.60
CA VAL A 26 -1.76 -3.71 10.04
C VAL A 26 -0.55 -3.44 10.93
N LYS A 27 -0.76 -3.35 12.24
CA LYS A 27 0.30 -3.11 13.22
C LYS A 27 1.33 -4.24 13.26
N GLU A 28 0.87 -5.48 13.09
CA GLU A 28 1.74 -6.66 12.98
C GLU A 28 2.52 -6.65 11.66
N ALA A 29 1.87 -6.39 10.53
CA ALA A 29 2.54 -6.36 9.22
C ALA A 29 3.63 -5.27 9.14
N LYS A 30 3.41 -4.10 9.75
CA LYS A 30 4.44 -3.06 9.86
C LYS A 30 5.66 -3.47 10.67
N LYS A 31 5.58 -4.54 11.47
CA LYS A 31 6.64 -5.07 12.35
C LYS A 31 7.41 -6.24 11.75
N GLU A 32 6.92 -6.81 10.65
CA GLU A 32 7.59 -7.92 9.97
C GLU A 32 8.82 -7.38 9.22
N GLU A 33 9.92 -8.13 9.28
CA GLU A 33 11.11 -7.82 8.46
C GLU A 33 10.75 -8.10 7.00
N ASP A 34 10.69 -7.04 6.20
CA ASP A 34 10.35 -7.16 4.80
C ASP A 34 11.56 -7.66 4.00
N MET A 35 11.34 -8.68 3.19
CA MET A 35 12.34 -9.18 2.25
C MET A 35 12.04 -8.69 0.84
N SER A 36 13.07 -8.16 0.17
CA SER A 36 12.98 -7.73 -1.22
C SER A 36 12.48 -8.86 -2.13
N SER A 37 11.69 -8.49 -3.13
CA SER A 37 11.36 -9.37 -4.24
C SER A 37 12.32 -9.11 -5.40
N TYR A 38 12.45 -10.07 -6.31
CA TYR A 38 13.35 -9.96 -7.46
C TYR A 38 12.59 -10.18 -8.76
N VAL A 39 12.79 -9.33 -9.74
CA VAL A 39 12.18 -9.44 -11.07
C VAL A 39 13.20 -10.07 -12.01
N VAL A 40 12.78 -11.14 -12.71
CA VAL A 40 13.57 -11.73 -13.79
C VAL A 40 13.50 -10.79 -14.99
N LYS A 41 14.67 -10.33 -15.47
CA LYS A 41 14.76 -9.44 -16.63
C LYS A 41 14.49 -10.20 -17.92
N GLU A 42 13.91 -9.49 -18.88
CA GLU A 42 13.85 -9.94 -20.26
C GLU A 42 15.20 -9.66 -20.94
N ILE A 43 15.71 -10.63 -21.67
CA ILE A 43 16.98 -10.53 -22.39
C ILE A 43 16.67 -10.84 -23.84
N GLU A 44 17.04 -9.93 -24.74
CA GLU A 44 16.86 -10.10 -26.18
C GLU A 44 17.46 -11.43 -26.65
N GLY A 45 16.69 -12.16 -27.47
CA GLY A 45 17.10 -13.44 -28.01
C GLY A 45 16.96 -14.65 -27.07
N LYS A 46 16.52 -14.48 -25.81
CA LYS A 46 16.25 -15.61 -24.89
C LYS A 46 14.78 -15.70 -24.50
N SER A 47 14.25 -16.91 -24.47
CA SER A 47 12.90 -17.16 -23.96
C SER A 47 12.83 -16.92 -22.45
N SER A 48 11.68 -16.45 -21.96
CA SER A 48 11.46 -16.22 -20.53
C SER A 48 11.64 -17.50 -19.68
N ALA A 49 11.37 -18.67 -20.27
CA ALA A 49 11.61 -19.97 -19.64
C ALA A 49 13.12 -20.26 -19.48
N ALA A 50 13.91 -20.02 -20.53
CA ALA A 50 15.35 -20.24 -20.49
C ALA A 50 16.05 -19.32 -19.48
N ILE A 51 15.65 -18.04 -19.40
CA ILE A 51 16.21 -17.10 -18.41
C ILE A 51 15.84 -17.56 -16.99
N ARG A 52 14.60 -18.00 -16.77
CA ARG A 52 14.17 -18.54 -15.47
C ARG A 52 15.00 -19.75 -15.05
N GLU A 53 15.27 -20.67 -15.97
CA GLU A 53 16.09 -21.85 -15.71
C GLU A 53 17.54 -21.47 -15.37
N LEU A 54 18.13 -20.53 -16.12
CA LEU A 54 19.47 -20.00 -15.83
C LEU A 54 19.54 -19.37 -14.44
N VAL A 55 18.56 -18.54 -14.07
CA VAL A 55 18.47 -17.96 -12.73
C VAL A 55 18.36 -19.06 -11.68
N TRP A 56 17.49 -20.05 -11.90
CA TRP A 56 17.27 -21.13 -10.94
C TRP A 56 18.54 -21.97 -10.72
N ASN A 57 19.27 -22.29 -11.78
CA ASN A 57 20.54 -23.02 -11.68
C ASN A 57 21.58 -22.25 -10.86
N GLN A 58 21.66 -20.92 -11.04
CA GLN A 58 22.57 -20.08 -10.24
C GLN A 58 22.17 -19.94 -8.77
N VAL A 59 20.87 -19.99 -8.49
CA VAL A 59 20.32 -19.97 -7.12
C VAL A 59 20.63 -21.31 -6.43
N VAL A 60 20.27 -22.43 -7.06
CA VAL A 60 20.45 -23.78 -6.50
C VAL A 60 21.93 -24.11 -6.29
N ALA A 61 22.81 -23.65 -7.18
CA ALA A 61 24.27 -23.79 -7.03
C ALA A 61 24.82 -23.12 -5.76
N ARG A 62 24.16 -22.06 -5.26
CA ARG A 62 24.53 -21.37 -4.02
C ARG A 62 23.74 -21.88 -2.81
N LYS A 63 22.48 -22.25 -3.01
CA LYS A 63 21.56 -22.75 -1.98
C LYS A 63 20.64 -23.81 -2.56
N SER A 64 20.93 -25.08 -2.26
CA SER A 64 20.20 -26.24 -2.79
C SER A 64 18.73 -26.30 -2.38
N GLN A 65 18.37 -25.73 -1.23
CA GLN A 65 16.99 -25.61 -0.71
C GLN A 65 16.56 -24.14 -0.61
N ALA A 66 16.72 -23.38 -1.69
CA ALA A 66 16.27 -21.99 -1.75
C ALA A 66 14.74 -21.88 -1.54
N ARG A 67 14.30 -21.18 -0.49
CA ARG A 67 12.87 -21.01 -0.19
C ARG A 67 12.38 -19.72 -0.84
N CYS A 68 11.79 -19.85 -2.01
CA CYS A 68 11.18 -18.75 -2.73
C CYS A 68 9.92 -19.19 -3.49
N HIS A 69 9.08 -18.23 -3.84
CA HIS A 69 7.89 -18.41 -4.68
C HIS A 69 7.98 -17.54 -5.93
N SER A 70 7.69 -18.11 -7.09
CA SER A 70 7.59 -17.34 -8.32
C SER A 70 6.15 -16.95 -8.65
N ILE A 71 5.92 -15.71 -9.05
CA ILE A 71 4.63 -15.20 -9.51
C ILE A 71 4.81 -14.62 -10.90
N LYS A 72 3.95 -15.02 -11.86
CA LYS A 72 3.87 -14.37 -13.17
C LYS A 72 2.82 -13.25 -13.14
N THR A 73 3.21 -12.05 -13.54
CA THR A 73 2.31 -10.91 -13.66
C THR A 73 1.49 -10.99 -14.94
N ARG A 74 0.38 -10.24 -15.02
CA ARG A 74 -0.41 -10.11 -16.26
C ARG A 74 0.39 -9.54 -17.43
N ALA A 75 1.45 -8.79 -17.15
CA ALA A 75 2.36 -8.22 -18.14
C ALA A 75 3.50 -9.20 -18.53
N GLY A 76 3.41 -10.48 -18.15
CA GLY A 76 4.42 -11.49 -18.50
C GLY A 76 5.65 -11.56 -17.59
N LYS A 77 5.91 -10.51 -16.78
CA LYS A 77 7.06 -10.46 -15.87
C LYS A 77 7.02 -11.56 -14.80
N THR A 78 8.16 -12.16 -14.49
CA THR A 78 8.32 -13.14 -13.40
C THR A 78 8.93 -12.47 -12.17
N ILE A 79 8.23 -12.55 -11.04
CA ILE A 79 8.67 -12.04 -9.74
C ILE A 79 8.99 -13.22 -8.82
N ILE A 80 10.16 -13.20 -8.21
CA ILE A 80 10.64 -14.17 -7.22
C ILE A 80 10.50 -13.52 -5.84
N LYS A 81 9.70 -14.13 -4.97
CA LYS A 81 9.52 -13.74 -3.58
C LYS A 81 10.31 -14.67 -2.68
N THR A 82 11.17 -14.11 -1.85
CA THR A 82 11.94 -14.83 -0.83
C THR A 82 11.07 -15.18 0.36
N LEU A 83 11.38 -16.29 1.03
CA LEU A 83 10.70 -16.74 2.25
C LEU A 83 11.65 -16.85 3.45
N ASP A 84 12.95 -16.70 3.22
CA ASP A 84 13.98 -16.71 4.24
C ASP A 84 15.13 -15.77 3.83
N ARG A 85 15.84 -15.27 4.85
CA ARG A 85 16.93 -14.30 4.71
C ARG A 85 18.09 -14.84 3.88
N GLU A 86 18.50 -16.09 4.07
CA GLU A 86 19.61 -16.68 3.33
C GLU A 86 19.31 -16.74 1.82
N THR A 87 18.08 -17.10 1.43
CA THR A 87 17.65 -17.07 0.03
C THR A 87 17.60 -15.64 -0.51
N ALA A 88 17.22 -14.66 0.31
CA ALA A 88 17.24 -13.25 -0.06
C ALA A 88 18.66 -12.72 -0.28
N ASP A 89 19.62 -13.10 0.57
CA ASP A 89 21.04 -12.71 0.41
C ASP A 89 21.64 -13.28 -0.89
N VAL A 90 21.32 -14.54 -1.23
CA VAL A 90 21.71 -15.16 -2.50
C VAL A 90 21.15 -14.38 -3.69
N LEU A 91 19.87 -14.03 -3.67
CA LEU A 91 19.24 -13.29 -4.76
C LEU A 91 19.73 -11.83 -4.84
N LYS A 92 20.00 -11.19 -3.71
CA LYS A 92 20.61 -9.85 -3.63
C LYS A 92 21.99 -9.82 -4.28
N HIS A 93 22.82 -10.81 -3.93
CA HIS A 93 24.12 -10.99 -4.55
C HIS A 93 24.00 -11.29 -6.05
N LEU A 94 23.03 -12.13 -6.45
CA LEU A 94 22.79 -12.40 -7.87
C LEU A 94 22.30 -11.17 -8.63
N SER A 95 21.47 -10.30 -8.04
CA SER A 95 21.04 -9.06 -8.68
C SER A 95 22.16 -8.03 -8.82
N SER A 96 23.17 -8.05 -7.94
CA SER A 96 24.32 -7.15 -8.07
C SER A 96 25.36 -7.66 -9.08
N VAL A 97 25.55 -8.98 -9.18
CA VAL A 97 26.57 -9.57 -10.05
C VAL A 97 26.04 -9.94 -11.44
N SER A 98 24.75 -10.31 -11.56
CA SER A 98 24.16 -10.74 -12.83
C SER A 98 23.18 -9.71 -13.39
N LYS A 99 23.14 -9.59 -14.72
CA LYS A 99 22.09 -8.82 -15.42
C LYS A 99 20.76 -9.59 -15.55
N LEU A 100 20.64 -10.75 -14.92
CA LEU A 100 19.45 -11.62 -15.04
C LEU A 100 18.31 -11.19 -14.11
N LEU A 101 18.65 -10.50 -13.01
CA LEU A 101 17.71 -10.09 -11.98
C LEU A 101 17.73 -8.59 -11.75
N GLU A 102 16.59 -8.07 -11.34
CA GLU A 102 16.44 -6.72 -10.80
C GLU A 102 15.83 -6.84 -9.42
N GLU A 103 16.39 -6.14 -8.43
CA GLU A 103 15.75 -6.03 -7.12
C GLU A 103 14.50 -5.14 -7.24
N ASP A 104 13.33 -5.71 -6.94
CA ASP A 104 12.07 -4.96 -6.75
C ASP A 104 12.08 -4.41 -5.32
N SER A 105 12.77 -3.28 -5.18
CA SER A 105 12.99 -2.65 -3.89
C SER A 105 11.69 -2.29 -3.19
N LEU A 106 11.73 -2.38 -1.87
CA LEU A 106 10.59 -2.02 -1.03
C LEU A 106 10.27 -0.54 -1.18
N ARG A 107 8.98 -0.21 -1.15
CA ARG A 107 8.54 1.18 -1.26
C ARG A 107 8.79 1.92 0.03
N TRP A 108 8.93 3.24 -0.09
CA TRP A 108 8.94 4.09 1.09
C TRP A 108 7.55 4.17 1.73
N PRO A 109 7.48 4.24 3.06
CA PRO A 109 6.24 4.34 3.79
C PRO A 109 5.62 5.70 3.55
N ARG A 110 4.29 5.73 3.56
CA ARG A 110 3.52 6.94 3.26
C ARG A 110 2.86 7.49 4.51
N VAL A 111 2.90 8.82 4.61
CA VAL A 111 2.18 9.58 5.62
C VAL A 111 1.23 10.56 4.96
N ARG A 112 0.17 10.89 5.69
CA ARG A 112 -0.78 11.93 5.39
C ARG A 112 -0.46 13.14 6.27
N LEU A 113 -0.12 14.26 5.65
CA LEU A 113 0.07 15.56 6.27
C LEU A 113 -1.20 16.38 6.06
N SER A 114 -1.99 16.58 7.12
CA SER A 114 -3.28 17.29 7.07
C SER A 114 -3.16 18.69 7.67
N GLY A 115 -3.86 19.66 7.08
CA GLY A 115 -3.85 21.05 7.57
C GLY A 115 -2.80 21.92 6.92
N VAL A 116 -2.29 21.53 5.75
CA VAL A 116 -1.31 22.32 5.00
C VAL A 116 -2.02 23.44 4.25
N SER A 117 -1.45 24.65 4.23
CA SER A 117 -2.03 25.77 3.48
C SER A 117 -2.22 25.41 1.99
N ALA A 118 -3.31 25.87 1.38
CA ALA A 118 -3.64 25.55 -0.02
C ALA A 118 -2.64 26.14 -1.04
N ASP A 119 -1.99 27.23 -0.68
CA ASP A 119 -0.95 27.96 -1.42
C ASP A 119 0.49 27.52 -1.08
N ALA A 120 0.66 26.54 -0.18
CA ALA A 120 1.98 26.09 0.25
C ALA A 120 2.84 25.56 -0.90
N ASN A 121 4.10 26.01 -0.96
CA ASN A 121 5.08 25.51 -1.91
C ASN A 121 5.66 24.16 -1.46
N MET A 122 5.58 23.14 -2.31
CA MET A 122 6.06 21.79 -2.02
C MET A 122 7.50 21.53 -2.47
N GLY A 123 8.13 22.46 -3.19
CA GLY A 123 9.49 22.29 -3.69
C GLY A 123 10.52 22.11 -2.56
N ASN A 124 10.35 22.87 -1.47
CA ASN A 124 11.29 22.91 -0.35
C ASN A 124 10.71 22.36 0.96
N ILE A 125 9.61 21.61 0.88
CA ILE A 125 8.87 21.13 2.07
C ILE A 125 9.76 20.38 3.07
N GLN A 126 10.75 19.61 2.61
CA GLN A 126 11.67 18.93 3.50
C GLN A 126 12.47 19.92 4.34
N GLU A 127 13.08 20.92 3.69
CA GLU A 127 13.87 21.93 4.38
C GLU A 127 13.01 22.73 5.36
N ASP A 128 11.82 23.13 4.93
CA ASP A 128 10.90 23.92 5.75
C ASP A 128 10.45 23.15 6.99
N ILE A 129 10.10 21.87 6.83
CA ILE A 129 9.72 21.02 7.97
C ILE A 129 10.92 20.80 8.90
N ILE A 130 12.11 20.50 8.38
CA ILE A 130 13.28 20.27 9.25
C ILE A 130 13.64 21.54 10.02
N LYS A 131 13.65 22.70 9.36
CA LYS A 131 13.98 24.00 9.99
C LYS A 131 12.97 24.42 11.05
N GLN A 132 11.67 24.14 10.85
CA GLN A 132 10.60 24.58 11.77
C GLN A 132 10.26 23.57 12.87
N ASN A 133 10.85 22.37 12.84
CA ASN A 133 10.50 21.27 13.76
C ASN A 133 11.75 20.63 14.36
N GLU A 134 12.44 21.37 15.23
CA GLU A 134 13.58 20.86 16.00
C GLU A 134 13.24 19.58 16.79
N SER A 135 11.97 19.43 17.19
CA SER A 135 11.44 18.23 17.88
C SER A 135 11.51 16.94 17.07
N LEU A 136 11.75 17.01 15.76
CA LEU A 136 12.00 15.82 14.94
C LEU A 136 13.43 15.29 15.13
N GLU A 137 14.34 16.06 15.73
CA GLU A 137 15.75 15.69 15.95
C GLU A 137 16.45 15.26 14.65
N ILE A 138 16.12 15.91 13.54
CA ILE A 138 16.73 15.65 12.24
C ILE A 138 17.76 16.75 11.97
N PRO A 139 19.04 16.41 11.71
CA PRO A 139 20.06 17.41 11.39
C PRO A 139 19.68 18.23 10.15
N THR A 140 19.81 19.55 10.24
CA THR A 140 19.44 20.50 9.18
C THR A 140 20.33 20.40 7.94
N ASP A 141 21.55 19.88 8.09
CA ASP A 141 22.55 19.64 7.05
C ASP A 141 22.40 18.28 6.34
N THR A 142 21.36 17.51 6.68
CA THR A 142 21.11 16.19 6.10
C THR A 142 20.96 16.29 4.58
N LYS A 143 21.89 15.65 3.85
CA LYS A 143 21.82 15.51 2.38
C LYS A 143 20.88 14.39 1.91
N GLU A 144 20.44 13.53 2.82
CA GLU A 144 19.50 12.46 2.51
C GLU A 144 18.13 13.03 2.13
N VAL A 145 17.49 12.44 1.11
CA VAL A 145 16.08 12.71 0.85
C VAL A 145 15.27 12.01 1.94
N ILE A 146 14.50 12.80 2.69
CA ILE A 146 13.66 12.35 3.81
C ILE A 146 12.21 12.34 3.38
N LEU A 147 11.74 13.37 2.67
CA LEU A 147 10.34 13.53 2.30
C LEU A 147 10.19 13.68 0.79
N LYS A 148 9.24 12.94 0.20
CA LYS A 148 8.89 13.03 -1.21
C LYS A 148 7.39 13.28 -1.36
N PRO A 149 6.95 14.48 -1.76
CA PRO A 149 5.55 14.76 -2.04
C PRO A 149 5.03 13.92 -3.20
N ILE A 150 3.90 13.22 -3.01
CA ILE A 150 3.32 12.37 -4.05
C ILE A 150 2.11 13.04 -4.69
N TYR A 151 1.11 13.41 -3.89
CA TYR A 151 -0.08 14.11 -4.36
C TYR A 151 -0.80 14.86 -3.25
N LYS A 152 -1.55 15.90 -3.65
CA LYS A 152 -2.53 16.57 -2.81
C LYS A 152 -3.92 15.93 -2.92
N THR A 153 -4.64 15.93 -1.82
CA THR A 153 -6.02 15.46 -1.69
C THR A 153 -6.79 16.34 -0.71
N GLY A 154 -8.09 16.11 -0.59
CA GLY A 154 -9.00 16.90 0.23
C GLY A 154 -9.92 17.82 -0.57
N PRO A 155 -10.83 18.53 0.13
CA PRO A 155 -11.80 19.43 -0.48
C PRO A 155 -11.09 20.61 -1.18
N ARG A 156 -11.62 21.06 -2.32
CA ARG A 156 -11.01 22.16 -3.12
C ARG A 156 -11.42 23.55 -2.64
N ASP A 157 -12.44 23.61 -1.81
CA ASP A 157 -13.14 24.77 -1.27
C ASP A 157 -12.60 25.22 0.10
N ARG A 158 -11.47 24.66 0.54
CA ARG A 158 -10.87 24.98 1.83
C ARG A 158 -9.49 25.59 1.65
N ASP A 159 -9.14 26.49 2.57
CA ASP A 159 -7.82 27.12 2.68
C ASP A 159 -6.73 26.13 3.12
N THR A 160 -7.14 24.93 3.55
CA THR A 160 -6.24 23.85 3.95
C THR A 160 -6.46 22.60 3.11
N THR A 161 -5.36 21.91 2.86
CA THR A 161 -5.28 20.72 2.03
C THR A 161 -4.60 19.58 2.80
N ILE A 162 -4.66 18.39 2.20
CA ILE A 162 -4.01 17.20 2.70
C ILE A 162 -2.96 16.76 1.68
N TRP A 163 -1.73 16.57 2.11
CA TRP A 163 -0.65 16.03 1.29
C TRP A 163 -0.35 14.59 1.67
N VAL A 164 -0.11 13.75 0.66
CA VAL A 164 0.46 12.42 0.85
C VAL A 164 1.94 12.49 0.50
N LEU A 165 2.78 12.13 1.46
CA LEU A 165 4.23 12.15 1.36
C LEU A 165 4.77 10.73 1.52
N GLU A 166 5.78 10.36 0.74
CA GLU A 166 6.67 9.25 1.08
C GLU A 166 7.75 9.74 2.03
N VAL A 167 8.03 8.94 3.06
CA VAL A 167 9.03 9.23 4.09
C VAL A 167 10.13 8.19 3.99
N ASN A 168 11.37 8.62 4.05
CA ASN A 168 12.50 7.70 4.11
C ASN A 168 12.34 6.76 5.32
N PRO A 169 12.45 5.43 5.13
CA PRO A 169 12.25 4.44 6.19
C PRO A 169 13.01 4.75 7.49
N LYS A 170 14.26 5.22 7.37
CA LYS A 170 15.12 5.60 8.50
C LYS A 170 14.50 6.65 9.42
N TYR A 171 13.66 7.54 8.87
CA TYR A 171 13.04 8.65 9.61
C TYR A 171 11.55 8.41 9.87
N TYR A 172 10.95 7.33 9.36
CA TYR A 172 9.50 7.12 9.40
C TYR A 172 8.89 7.24 10.80
N LYS A 173 9.53 6.65 11.82
CA LYS A 173 9.04 6.70 13.20
C LYS A 173 8.91 8.12 13.75
N LYS A 174 9.74 9.06 13.28
CA LYS A 174 9.68 10.48 13.67
C LYS A 174 8.44 11.19 13.13
N PHE A 175 7.86 10.66 12.05
CA PHE A 175 6.67 11.18 11.39
C PHE A 175 5.39 10.39 11.70
N GLU A 176 5.47 9.21 12.34
CA GLU A 176 4.29 8.40 12.66
C GLU A 176 3.47 9.07 13.77
N ASP A 177 2.23 9.44 13.45
CA ASP A 177 1.27 10.05 14.37
C ASP A 177 1.79 11.28 15.14
N THR A 178 2.63 12.09 14.48
CA THR A 178 3.19 13.33 15.02
C THR A 178 2.43 14.59 14.57
N THR A 179 2.84 15.75 15.08
CA THR A 179 2.41 17.06 14.60
C THR A 179 3.64 17.81 14.14
N VAL A 180 3.57 18.43 12.95
CA VAL A 180 4.64 19.27 12.41
C VAL A 180 4.10 20.65 12.08
N TYR A 181 4.98 21.63 12.11
CA TYR A 181 4.73 23.01 11.73
C TYR A 181 5.28 23.24 10.33
N LEU A 182 4.49 23.92 9.49
CA LEU A 182 4.87 24.27 8.13
C LEU A 182 4.29 25.65 7.78
N GLY A 183 5.17 26.64 7.69
CA GLY A 183 4.77 28.04 7.62
C GLY A 183 4.03 28.45 8.90
N PHE A 184 2.85 29.05 8.74
CA PHE A 184 1.99 29.43 9.88
C PHE A 184 1.00 28.33 10.28
N MET A 185 1.19 27.10 9.80
CA MET A 185 0.22 26.01 9.95
C MET A 185 0.71 24.93 10.91
N ARG A 186 -0.17 24.53 11.83
CA ARG A 186 -0.02 23.31 12.63
C ARG A 186 -0.62 22.13 11.85
N CYS A 187 0.22 21.24 11.36
CA CYS A 187 -0.17 20.13 10.50
C CYS A 187 -0.11 18.79 11.23
N ARG A 188 -1.16 17.97 11.09
CA ARG A 188 -1.21 16.63 11.69
C ARG A 188 -0.64 15.60 10.71
N VAL A 189 0.34 14.82 11.17
CA VAL A 189 0.86 13.67 10.43
C VAL A 189 0.19 12.40 10.93
N SER A 190 -0.16 11.51 10.00
CA SER A 190 -0.73 10.19 10.30
C SER A 190 -0.31 9.18 9.24
N ALA A 191 -0.32 7.89 9.56
CA ALA A 191 -0.01 6.85 8.57
C ALA A 191 -1.03 6.86 7.40
N HIS A 192 -0.54 6.71 6.16
CA HIS A 192 -1.40 6.65 4.98
C HIS A 192 -1.50 5.23 4.41
N GLU A 193 -2.53 4.51 4.85
CA GLU A 193 -2.75 3.09 4.53
C GLU A 193 -4.00 2.90 3.64
N GLU A 194 -4.25 3.85 2.74
CA GLU A 194 -5.43 3.80 1.89
C GLU A 194 -5.21 2.97 0.62
N ALA A 195 -6.16 2.06 0.38
CA ALA A 195 -6.29 1.39 -0.90
C ALA A 195 -7.07 2.26 -1.88
N THR A 196 -6.45 2.66 -2.99
CA THR A 196 -7.16 3.25 -4.13
C THR A 196 -8.19 2.25 -4.64
N GLN A 197 -9.46 2.63 -4.67
CA GLN A 197 -10.54 1.81 -5.23
C GLN A 197 -11.04 2.42 -6.53
N CYS A 198 -11.04 1.62 -7.61
CA CYS A 198 -11.59 2.04 -8.89
C CYS A 198 -13.10 2.23 -8.76
N HIS A 199 -13.62 3.42 -9.10
CA HIS A 199 -15.06 3.67 -9.01
C HIS A 199 -15.86 3.06 -10.18
N LEU A 200 -15.18 2.51 -11.20
CA LEU A 200 -15.81 1.81 -12.32
C LEU A 200 -15.94 0.31 -12.03
N CYS A 201 -14.82 -0.40 -11.81
CA CYS A 201 -14.82 -1.85 -11.60
C CYS A 201 -14.86 -2.28 -10.12
N LEU A 202 -14.75 -1.33 -9.19
CA LEU A 202 -14.74 -1.53 -7.72
C LEU A 202 -13.57 -2.33 -7.15
N ARG A 203 -12.61 -2.77 -7.99
CA ARG A 203 -11.38 -3.42 -7.56
C ARG A 203 -10.40 -2.41 -6.95
N TYR A 204 -9.49 -2.91 -6.12
CA TYR A 204 -8.43 -2.12 -5.50
C TYR A 204 -7.19 -2.01 -6.40
N GLY A 205 -6.42 -0.94 -6.22
CA GLY A 205 -5.09 -0.75 -6.77
C GLY A 205 -4.98 0.09 -8.04
N HIS A 206 -6.08 0.61 -8.57
CA HIS A 206 -6.05 1.57 -9.67
C HIS A 206 -7.23 2.55 -9.60
N PRO A 207 -7.07 3.78 -10.09
CA PRO A 207 -8.18 4.70 -10.31
C PRO A 207 -8.94 4.31 -11.59
N ALA A 208 -10.17 4.81 -11.76
CA ALA A 208 -10.96 4.53 -12.96
C ALA A 208 -10.30 5.04 -14.25
N ALA A 209 -9.51 6.12 -14.17
CA ALA A 209 -8.73 6.63 -15.31
C ALA A 209 -7.72 5.62 -15.87
N LYS A 210 -7.36 4.58 -15.10
CA LYS A 210 -6.47 3.48 -15.51
C LYS A 210 -7.20 2.13 -15.58
N CYS A 211 -8.53 2.16 -15.69
CA CYS A 211 -9.36 0.96 -15.72
C CYS A 211 -9.61 0.53 -17.17
N ASN A 212 -9.45 -0.75 -17.45
CA ASN A 212 -9.69 -1.33 -18.78
C ASN A 212 -11.13 -1.85 -18.97
N GLU A 213 -11.94 -1.83 -17.92
CA GLU A 213 -13.36 -2.20 -18.03
C GLU A 213 -14.16 -1.06 -18.65
N THR A 214 -15.16 -1.37 -19.47
CA THR A 214 -16.06 -0.39 -20.10
C THR A 214 -17.34 -0.17 -19.31
N GLN A 215 -17.78 -1.18 -18.56
CA GLN A 215 -19.03 -1.15 -17.79
C GLN A 215 -18.77 -0.95 -16.30
N CYS A 216 -19.58 -0.10 -15.66
CA CYS A 216 -19.54 0.07 -14.21
C CYS A 216 -20.09 -1.16 -13.50
N VAL A 217 -19.52 -1.48 -12.33
CA VAL A 217 -20.02 -2.51 -11.41
C VAL A 217 -20.80 -1.82 -10.31
N CYS A 218 -21.98 -2.33 -10.00
CA CYS A 218 -22.81 -1.84 -8.91
C CYS A 218 -22.19 -2.21 -7.56
N ALA A 219 -21.97 -1.22 -6.68
CA ALA A 219 -21.40 -1.48 -5.35
C ALA A 219 -22.39 -2.14 -4.38
N HIS A 220 -23.68 -2.20 -4.74
CA HIS A 220 -24.73 -2.85 -3.94
C HIS A 220 -24.88 -4.32 -4.31
N CYS A 221 -25.14 -4.64 -5.59
CA CYS A 221 -25.47 -6.01 -6.01
C CYS A 221 -24.35 -6.72 -6.80
N ALA A 222 -23.19 -6.09 -6.98
CA ALA A 222 -22.05 -6.60 -7.75
C ALA A 222 -22.29 -6.90 -9.25
N ARG A 223 -23.47 -6.57 -9.80
CA ARG A 223 -23.77 -6.71 -11.24
C ARG A 223 -23.19 -5.55 -12.04
N LYS A 224 -22.86 -5.81 -13.31
CA LYS A 224 -22.39 -4.80 -14.27
C LYS A 224 -23.55 -3.98 -14.84
N GLY A 225 -23.24 -2.79 -15.36
CA GLY A 225 -24.14 -1.97 -16.17
C GLY A 225 -24.87 -0.85 -15.44
N HIS A 226 -24.79 -0.74 -14.11
CA HIS A 226 -25.46 0.32 -13.36
C HIS A 226 -24.73 0.72 -12.07
N LYS A 227 -24.98 1.95 -11.61
CA LYS A 227 -24.50 2.47 -10.31
C LYS A 227 -25.45 2.03 -9.19
N SER A 228 -24.95 1.97 -7.95
CA SER A 228 -25.77 1.62 -6.77
C SER A 228 -27.00 2.49 -6.58
N ALA A 229 -26.95 3.76 -6.98
CA ALA A 229 -28.09 4.68 -6.90
C ALA A 229 -29.29 4.25 -7.78
N TYR A 230 -29.04 3.45 -8.81
CA TYR A 230 -30.05 2.95 -9.75
C TYR A 230 -30.10 1.41 -9.72
N CYS A 231 -29.87 0.82 -8.55
CA CYS A 231 -29.82 -0.63 -8.42
C CYS A 231 -31.23 -1.22 -8.39
N PRO A 232 -31.59 -2.13 -9.32
CA PRO A 232 -32.91 -2.77 -9.31
C PRO A 232 -33.07 -3.81 -8.18
N ALA A 233 -32.03 -4.01 -7.35
CA ALA A 233 -32.07 -4.83 -6.16
C ALA A 233 -31.66 -4.00 -4.94
N SER A 234 -32.10 -2.73 -4.85
CA SER A 234 -31.83 -1.83 -3.72
C SER A 234 -32.38 -2.35 -2.40
N GLU A 235 -33.55 -3.00 -2.45
CA GLU A 235 -34.24 -3.53 -1.27
C GLU A 235 -33.64 -4.86 -0.76
N GLY A 236 -32.75 -5.48 -1.53
CA GLY A 236 -32.10 -6.74 -1.16
C GLY A 236 -30.86 -6.56 -0.27
N ASP A 237 -30.33 -7.68 0.24
CA ASP A 237 -29.04 -7.67 0.95
C ASP A 237 -27.90 -7.25 -0.01
N PRO A 238 -27.02 -6.31 0.37
CA PRO A 238 -25.88 -5.95 -0.45
C PRO A 238 -24.89 -7.11 -0.57
N THR A 239 -24.28 -7.26 -1.74
CA THR A 239 -23.25 -8.25 -2.04
C THR A 239 -21.99 -7.57 -2.58
N CYS A 240 -20.87 -7.80 -1.92
CA CYS A 240 -19.57 -7.24 -2.29
C CYS A 240 -19.02 -7.90 -3.56
N SER A 241 -18.64 -7.10 -4.56
CA SER A 241 -18.00 -7.61 -5.78
C SER A 241 -16.60 -8.21 -5.54
N ASN A 242 -15.90 -7.78 -4.48
CA ASN A 242 -14.53 -8.19 -4.21
C ASN A 242 -14.41 -9.43 -3.30
N CYS A 243 -15.22 -9.53 -2.26
CA CYS A 243 -15.16 -10.64 -1.29
C CYS A 243 -16.42 -11.50 -1.23
N ARG A 244 -17.47 -11.15 -2.01
CA ARG A 244 -18.79 -11.81 -2.00
C ARG A 244 -19.52 -11.77 -0.64
N GLY A 245 -19.03 -10.99 0.32
CA GLY A 245 -19.67 -10.79 1.61
C GLY A 245 -20.92 -9.93 1.55
N LYS A 246 -21.76 -10.03 2.59
CA LYS A 246 -23.00 -9.25 2.77
C LYS A 246 -22.73 -7.80 3.21
N HIS A 247 -22.14 -7.00 2.33
CA HIS A 247 -21.94 -5.56 2.49
C HIS A 247 -21.72 -4.89 1.14
N SER A 248 -21.78 -3.57 1.11
CA SER A 248 -21.39 -2.78 -0.06
C SER A 248 -19.92 -3.01 -0.40
N ALA A 249 -19.58 -3.06 -1.69
CA ALA A 249 -18.20 -3.16 -2.14
C ALA A 249 -17.31 -1.96 -1.70
N LYS A 250 -17.93 -0.86 -1.25
CA LYS A 250 -17.25 0.32 -0.69
C LYS A 250 -17.02 0.25 0.82
N ASP A 251 -17.42 -0.84 1.49
CA ASP A 251 -17.23 -1.01 2.93
C ASP A 251 -15.73 -1.02 3.29
N LYS A 252 -15.33 -0.14 4.22
CA LYS A 252 -13.94 -0.01 4.67
C LYS A 252 -13.45 -1.24 5.45
N THR A 253 -14.38 -2.03 6.01
CA THR A 253 -14.12 -3.25 6.78
C THR A 253 -14.09 -4.51 5.91
N CYS A 254 -14.18 -4.36 4.58
CA CYS A 254 -14.10 -5.48 3.65
C CYS A 254 -12.79 -6.28 3.82
N SER A 255 -12.90 -7.61 3.84
CA SER A 255 -11.75 -8.52 3.98
C SER A 255 -10.81 -8.43 2.78
N ALA A 256 -11.35 -8.32 1.55
CA ALA A 256 -10.55 -8.12 0.35
C ALA A 256 -9.79 -6.78 0.36
N ARG A 257 -10.40 -5.72 0.92
CA ARG A 257 -9.72 -4.43 1.14
C ARG A 257 -8.57 -4.57 2.12
N THR A 258 -8.82 -5.26 3.24
CA THR A 258 -7.80 -5.54 4.26
C THR A 258 -6.63 -6.34 3.68
N ALA A 259 -6.92 -7.42 2.95
CA ALA A 259 -5.91 -8.24 2.29
C ALA A 259 -5.07 -7.42 1.29
N TYR A 260 -5.71 -6.54 0.52
CA TYR A 260 -5.01 -5.64 -0.39
C TYR A 260 -4.05 -4.71 0.38
N ILE A 261 -4.52 -4.05 1.45
CA ILE A 261 -3.69 -3.17 2.28
C ILE A 261 -2.50 -3.93 2.86
N LEU A 262 -2.73 -5.10 3.49
CA LEU A 262 -1.64 -5.91 4.05
C LEU A 262 -0.60 -6.30 2.99
N GLY A 263 -1.05 -6.62 1.76
CA GLY A 263 -0.13 -6.89 0.65
C GLY A 263 0.66 -5.65 0.19
N GLN A 264 0.15 -4.43 0.43
CA GLN A 264 0.92 -3.21 0.20
C GLN A 264 1.94 -2.97 1.32
N LEU A 265 1.55 -3.21 2.58
CA LEU A 265 2.42 -3.03 3.75
C LEU A 265 3.65 -3.93 3.68
N ARG A 266 3.47 -5.21 3.31
CA ARG A 266 4.57 -6.19 3.09
C ARG A 266 5.51 -5.88 1.91
N ARG A 267 5.32 -4.73 1.27
CA ARG A 267 6.14 -4.24 0.16
C ARG A 267 6.59 -2.81 0.44
N THR A 268 6.68 -2.45 1.72
CA THR A 268 6.96 -1.10 2.18
C THR A 268 7.88 -1.17 3.38
N ASP A 269 9.09 -0.65 3.22
CA ASP A 269 10.10 -0.68 4.28
C ASP A 269 9.77 0.34 5.37
N TYR A 270 9.44 -0.13 6.58
CA TYR A 270 9.13 0.74 7.72
C TYR A 270 10.36 1.10 8.58
N GLY A 271 11.58 0.81 8.11
CA GLY A 271 12.83 1.15 8.79
C GLY A 271 13.06 0.30 10.05
N ILE A 272 12.59 -0.95 10.02
CA ILE A 272 12.89 -1.92 11.07
C ILE A 272 14.31 -2.38 10.85
N ALA A 273 15.14 -2.28 11.90
CA ALA A 273 16.53 -2.70 11.83
C ALA A 273 16.63 -4.14 11.27
N GLN A 274 17.36 -4.27 10.16
CA GLN A 274 17.78 -5.54 9.56
C GLN A 274 19.00 -6.13 10.27
#